data_AF-A0A961PLU7-F1
#
_entry.id   AF-A0A961PLU7-F1
#
_cell.length_a   1.000
_cell.length_b   1.000
_cell.length_c   1.000
_cell.angle_alpha   90.00
_cell.angle_beta   90.00
_cell.angle_gamma   90.00
#
_symmetry.space_group_name_H-M   'P 1'
#
loop_
_entity.id
_entity.type
_entity.pdbx_description
1 polymer ?
#
loop_
_entity_poly.entity_id
_entity_poly.type
_entity_poly.pdbx_seq_one_letter_code
_entity_poly.pdbx_strand_id
1 'polypeptide(L)'
;LRIILIAAVMIAVTLTTHAGLADVRTQFRGWRNRIKSERRAARTRKGGEVMPEEATEISDKQEIAYRRFDRRLRDRLKALITPDLLEEHKAAPLGPHSDALARVLNYFRRGEMPDKYAILQDGPPEAWTYTVMALSGEPGKPPRVVDDRVYQTRDEAYHAVFLLRVNDLLES
;
A
#
# COMPACT_ATOMS: atom_id res chain seq x y z
N LEU A 1 -11.86 -47.15 -40.46
CA LEU A 1 -13.02 -46.29 -40.09
C LEU A 1 -12.98 -45.78 -38.65
N ARG A 2 -12.84 -46.64 -37.62
CA ARG A 2 -12.86 -46.24 -36.20
C ARG A 2 -11.89 -45.11 -35.82
N ILE A 3 -10.64 -45.17 -36.28
CA ILE A 3 -9.60 -44.17 -35.94
C ILE A 3 -9.92 -42.79 -36.54
N ILE A 4 -10.45 -42.76 -37.76
CA ILE A 4 -10.85 -41.54 -38.46
C ILE A 4 -12.05 -40.89 -37.75
N LEU A 5 -13.00 -41.71 -37.29
CA LEU A 5 -14.16 -41.24 -36.55
C LEU A 5 -13.78 -40.63 -35.19
N ILE A 6 -12.83 -41.25 -34.48
CA ILE A 6 -12.31 -40.74 -33.20
C ILE A 6 -11.57 -39.40 -33.41
N ALA A 7 -10.75 -39.30 -34.45
CA ALA A 7 -10.07 -38.04 -34.78
C ALA A 7 -11.05 -36.92 -35.15
N ALA A 8 -12.10 -37.22 -35.90
CA ALA A 8 -13.14 -36.26 -36.27
C ALA A 8 -13.93 -35.77 -35.03
N VAL A 9 -14.26 -36.68 -34.10
CA VAL A 9 -14.95 -36.33 -32.85
C VAL A 9 -14.05 -35.50 -31.93
N MET A 10 -12.75 -35.84 -31.83
CA MET A 10 -11.77 -35.05 -31.07
C MET A 10 -11.62 -33.61 -31.60
N ILE A 11 -11.60 -33.46 -32.93
CA ILE A 11 -11.53 -32.13 -33.58
C ILE A 11 -12.85 -31.37 -33.39
N ALA A 12 -13.99 -32.04 -33.51
CA ALA A 12 -15.29 -31.40 -33.28
C ALA A 12 -15.43 -30.95 -31.82
N VAL A 13 -15.02 -31.76 -30.84
CA VAL A 13 -15.07 -31.42 -29.42
C VAL A 13 -14.11 -30.26 -29.12
N THR A 14 -12.87 -30.28 -29.60
CA THR A 14 -11.93 -29.16 -29.38
C THR A 14 -12.36 -27.84 -30.01
N LEU A 15 -13.17 -27.88 -31.08
CA LEU A 15 -13.77 -26.68 -31.68
C LEU A 15 -15.04 -26.22 -30.95
N THR A 16 -15.79 -27.12 -30.30
CA THR A 16 -17.13 -26.83 -29.75
C THR A 16 -17.17 -26.69 -28.23
N THR A 17 -16.27 -27.33 -27.47
CA THR A 17 -16.26 -27.24 -26.01
C THR A 17 -15.30 -26.15 -25.54
N HIS A 18 -15.89 -25.05 -25.07
CA HIS A 18 -15.31 -23.91 -24.35
C HIS A 18 -14.02 -23.31 -24.93
N ALA A 19 -14.23 -22.31 -25.81
CA ALA A 19 -13.26 -21.33 -26.30
C ALA A 19 -12.25 -21.79 -27.38
N GLY A 20 -12.69 -22.61 -28.34
CA GLY A 20 -11.95 -22.96 -29.56
C GLY A 20 -12.25 -22.02 -30.75
N LEU A 21 -11.19 -21.58 -31.46
CA LEU A 21 -11.10 -20.71 -32.66
C LEU A 21 -11.86 -19.36 -32.67
N ALA A 22 -13.12 -19.30 -32.24
CA ALA A 22 -13.92 -18.07 -32.21
C ALA A 22 -13.42 -17.06 -31.17
N ASP A 23 -12.78 -17.54 -30.10
CA ASP A 23 -12.29 -16.75 -28.97
C ASP A 23 -10.76 -16.51 -29.01
N VAL A 24 -10.08 -16.89 -30.10
CA VAL A 24 -8.61 -16.75 -30.19
C VAL A 24 -8.18 -15.29 -30.08
N ARG A 25 -8.96 -14.35 -30.62
CA ARG A 25 -8.66 -12.91 -30.53
C ARG A 25 -8.76 -12.40 -29.09
N THR A 26 -9.73 -12.89 -28.34
CA THR A 26 -10.04 -12.53 -26.95
C THR A 26 -9.06 -13.21 -25.99
N GLN A 27 -8.70 -14.47 -26.22
CA GLN A 27 -7.60 -15.16 -25.55
C GLN A 27 -6.25 -14.49 -25.82
N PHE A 28 -5.95 -14.09 -27.06
CA PHE A 28 -4.71 -13.38 -27.39
C PHE A 28 -4.66 -11.98 -26.75
N ARG A 29 -5.79 -11.26 -26.73
CA ARG A 29 -5.92 -9.99 -25.98
C ARG A 29 -5.73 -10.20 -24.48
N GLY A 30 -6.33 -11.25 -23.91
CA GLY A 30 -6.19 -11.62 -22.50
C GLY A 30 -4.75 -11.96 -22.14
N TRP A 31 -4.08 -12.79 -22.93
CA TRP A 31 -2.67 -13.13 -22.79
C TRP A 31 -1.76 -11.90 -22.91
N ARG A 32 -2.00 -11.04 -23.91
CA ARG A 32 -1.23 -9.80 -24.08
C ARG A 32 -1.45 -8.84 -22.91
N ASN A 33 -2.68 -8.71 -22.42
CA ASN A 33 -3.00 -7.88 -21.26
C ASN A 33 -2.36 -8.44 -19.99
N ARG A 34 -2.31 -9.78 -19.85
CA ARG A 34 -1.62 -10.48 -18.77
C ARG A 34 -0.11 -10.27 -18.80
N ILE A 35 0.54 -10.41 -19.95
CA ILE A 35 1.97 -10.11 -20.09
C ILE A 35 2.24 -8.62 -19.81
N LYS A 36 1.36 -7.72 -20.27
CA LYS A 36 1.45 -6.29 -19.95
C LYS A 36 1.29 -6.04 -18.44
N SER A 37 0.36 -6.73 -17.75
CA SER A 37 0.21 -6.59 -16.30
C SER A 37 1.37 -7.20 -15.51
N GLU A 38 1.93 -8.33 -15.94
CA GLU A 38 3.08 -8.97 -15.28
C GLU A 38 4.34 -8.10 -15.40
N ARG A 39 4.60 -7.51 -16.58
CA ARG A 39 5.70 -6.55 -16.79
C ARG A 39 5.50 -5.24 -16.02
N ARG A 40 4.25 -4.82 -15.79
CA ARG A 40 3.89 -3.67 -14.93
C ARG A 40 4.14 -3.98 -13.45
N ALA A 41 3.59 -5.08 -12.94
CA ALA A 41 3.74 -5.50 -11.55
C ALA A 41 5.22 -5.72 -11.15
N ALA A 42 6.05 -6.19 -12.08
CA ALA A 42 7.50 -6.32 -11.86
C ALA A 42 8.26 -4.99 -11.74
N ARG A 43 7.66 -3.86 -12.15
CA ARG A 43 8.31 -2.53 -12.22
C ARG A 43 7.66 -1.47 -11.34
N THR A 44 6.39 -1.62 -10.97
CA THR A 44 5.67 -0.68 -10.10
C THR A 44 6.14 -0.85 -8.66
N ARG A 45 6.80 0.18 -8.11
CA ARG A 45 7.14 0.26 -6.67
C ARG A 45 6.02 0.93 -5.88
N LYS A 46 5.82 0.53 -4.63
CA LYS A 46 4.79 1.10 -3.72
C LYS A 46 4.99 2.62 -3.59
N GLY A 47 4.11 3.42 -4.19
CA GLY A 47 4.21 4.89 -4.20
C GLY A 47 5.14 5.48 -5.27
N GLY A 48 5.63 4.70 -6.22
CA GLY A 48 6.44 5.19 -7.35
C GLY A 48 5.69 6.16 -8.27
N GLU A 49 6.42 6.77 -9.22
CA GLU A 49 5.77 7.58 -10.27
C GLU A 49 4.90 6.68 -11.16
N VAL A 50 3.81 7.27 -11.66
CA VAL A 50 2.98 6.64 -12.69
C VAL A 50 3.81 6.41 -13.94
N MET A 51 3.81 5.17 -14.43
CA MET A 51 4.49 4.84 -15.68
C MET A 51 3.75 5.48 -16.86
N PRO A 52 4.44 5.88 -17.96
CA PRO A 52 3.78 6.44 -19.13
C PRO A 52 2.65 5.57 -19.68
N GLU A 53 2.80 4.25 -19.57
CA GLU A 53 1.79 3.27 -19.95
C GLU A 53 0.55 3.31 -19.05
N GLU A 54 0.72 3.46 -17.74
CA GLU A 54 -0.37 3.57 -16.75
C GLU A 54 -1.07 4.93 -16.84
N ALA A 55 -0.32 5.98 -17.17
CA ALA A 55 -0.84 7.34 -17.33
C ALA A 55 -1.95 7.43 -18.39
N THR A 56 -1.94 6.56 -19.40
CA THR A 56 -3.01 6.50 -20.41
C THR A 56 -4.30 5.88 -19.89
N GLU A 57 -4.22 5.00 -18.89
CA GLU A 57 -5.34 4.27 -18.31
C GLU A 57 -6.02 5.05 -17.15
N ILE A 58 -5.29 5.98 -16.51
CA ILE A 58 -5.86 6.84 -15.46
C ILE A 58 -6.73 7.93 -16.09
N SER A 59 -8.01 7.94 -15.74
CA SER A 59 -8.97 8.96 -16.21
C SER A 59 -8.65 10.35 -15.65
N ASP A 60 -8.41 10.46 -14.34
CA ASP A 60 -8.06 11.73 -13.70
C ASP A 60 -6.56 12.02 -13.79
N LYS A 61 -6.19 13.02 -14.59
CA LYS A 61 -4.77 13.40 -14.75
C LYS A 61 -4.18 14.10 -13.53
N GLN A 62 -5.00 14.64 -12.62
CA GLN A 62 -4.50 15.22 -11.37
C GLN A 62 -3.87 14.17 -10.47
N GLU A 63 -4.35 12.93 -10.51
CA GLU A 63 -3.78 11.79 -9.78
C GLU A 63 -2.32 11.52 -10.20
N ILE A 64 -2.02 11.66 -11.50
CA ILE A 64 -0.65 11.54 -12.02
C ILE A 64 0.22 12.68 -11.47
N ALA A 65 -0.33 13.90 -11.50
CA ALA A 65 0.11 15.10 -10.80
C ALA A 65 0.62 14.81 -9.39
N TYR A 66 -0.32 14.33 -8.59
CA TYR A 66 -0.20 14.07 -7.18
C TYR A 66 0.83 12.98 -6.88
N ARG A 67 0.80 11.83 -7.57
CA ARG A 67 1.76 10.75 -7.36
C ARG A 67 3.21 11.16 -7.64
N ARG A 68 3.43 11.95 -8.69
CA ARG A 68 4.76 12.52 -8.99
C ARG A 68 5.23 13.45 -7.87
N PHE A 69 4.34 14.33 -7.41
CA PHE A 69 4.64 15.24 -6.31
C PHE A 69 4.95 14.46 -5.02
N ASP A 70 4.11 13.48 -4.68
CA ASP A 70 4.23 12.68 -3.47
C ASP A 70 5.54 11.89 -3.46
N ARG A 71 5.94 11.26 -4.58
CA ARG A 71 7.24 10.58 -4.69
C ARG A 71 8.40 11.52 -4.35
N ARG A 72 8.46 12.69 -4.98
CA ARG A 72 9.53 13.68 -4.74
C ARG A 72 9.52 14.17 -3.29
N LEU A 73 8.34 14.31 -2.70
CA LEU A 73 8.20 14.68 -1.30
C LEU A 73 8.74 13.57 -0.39
N ARG A 74 8.39 12.30 -0.62
CA ARG A 74 8.93 11.17 0.14
C ARG A 74 10.45 11.09 0.05
N ASP A 75 11.02 11.23 -1.14
CA ASP A 75 12.49 11.23 -1.33
C ASP A 75 13.18 12.31 -0.49
N ARG A 76 12.59 13.51 -0.41
CA ARG A 76 13.11 14.60 0.45
C ARG A 76 12.94 14.30 1.93
N LEU A 77 11.79 13.75 2.33
CA LEU A 77 11.51 13.42 3.74
C LEU A 77 12.41 12.30 4.25
N LYS A 78 12.72 11.29 3.43
CA LYS A 78 13.68 10.24 3.75
C LYS A 78 15.05 10.81 4.16
N ALA A 79 15.51 11.85 3.47
CA ALA A 79 16.77 12.53 3.80
C ALA A 79 16.73 13.30 5.13
N LEU A 80 15.55 13.64 5.65
CA LEU A 80 15.39 14.30 6.95
C LEU A 80 15.40 13.30 8.12
N ILE A 81 15.19 12.01 7.86
CA ILE A 81 15.15 11.00 8.92
C ILE A 81 16.58 10.75 9.42
N THR A 82 16.94 11.36 10.55
CA THR A 82 18.22 11.18 11.24
C THR A 82 17.99 10.60 12.65
N PRO A 83 19.00 9.96 13.26
CA PRO A 83 18.90 9.50 14.65
C PRO A 83 18.51 10.62 15.62
N ASP A 84 19.05 11.82 15.44
CA ASP A 84 18.72 12.98 16.27
C ASP A 84 17.24 13.38 16.15
N LEU A 85 16.66 13.28 14.94
CA LEU A 85 15.23 13.54 14.73
C LEU A 85 14.35 12.47 15.41
N LEU A 86 14.80 11.21 15.44
CA LEU A 86 14.09 10.15 16.16
C LEU A 86 14.11 10.39 17.67
N GLU A 87 15.26 10.76 18.22
CA GLU A 87 15.39 11.09 19.65
C GLU A 87 14.64 12.38 20.02
N GLU A 88 14.63 13.39 19.14
CA GLU A 88 13.81 14.60 19.30
C GLU A 88 12.33 14.23 19.49
N HIS A 89 11.79 13.40 18.59
CA HIS A 89 10.40 12.94 18.70
C HIS A 89 10.19 12.10 19.97
N LYS A 90 11.14 11.24 20.34
CA LYS A 90 11.01 10.38 21.52
C LYS A 90 10.97 11.19 22.81
N ALA A 91 11.75 12.26 22.91
CA ALA A 91 11.82 13.11 24.08
C ALA A 91 10.50 13.89 24.33
N ALA A 92 9.85 14.35 23.26
CA ALA A 92 8.59 15.09 23.36
C ALA A 92 7.66 14.85 22.15
N PRO A 93 6.95 13.71 22.07
CA PRO A 93 6.10 13.38 20.91
C PRO A 93 4.98 14.38 20.60
N LEU A 94 4.48 15.06 21.63
CA LEU A 94 3.43 16.09 21.55
C LEU A 94 3.96 17.51 21.82
N GLY A 95 5.28 17.68 21.91
CA GLY A 95 5.93 18.94 22.26
C GLY A 95 6.15 19.89 21.08
N PRO A 96 6.87 20.99 21.31
CA PRO A 96 7.39 21.82 20.21
C PRO A 96 8.38 21.00 19.39
N HIS A 97 8.31 21.14 18.07
CA HIS A 97 9.13 20.39 17.13
C HIS A 97 9.99 21.33 16.28
N SER A 98 11.16 20.85 15.88
CA SER A 98 11.99 21.46 14.84
C SER A 98 11.24 21.51 13.51
N ASP A 99 11.69 22.39 12.60
CA ASP A 99 11.11 22.49 11.25
C ASP A 99 11.17 21.13 10.50
N ALA A 100 12.27 20.39 10.68
CA ALA A 100 12.45 19.08 10.06
C ALA A 100 11.41 18.07 10.57
N LEU A 101 11.28 17.93 11.90
CA LEU A 101 10.31 17.01 12.50
C LEU A 101 8.86 17.44 12.19
N ALA A 102 8.57 18.73 12.21
CA ALA A 102 7.25 19.25 11.84
C ALA A 102 6.87 18.89 10.40
N ARG A 103 7.80 18.98 9.43
CA ARG A 103 7.55 18.57 8.03
C ARG A 103 7.22 17.09 7.91
N VAL A 104 7.98 16.24 8.60
CA VAL A 104 7.76 14.78 8.62
C VAL A 104 6.40 14.45 9.23
N LEU A 105 6.07 15.06 10.38
CA LEU A 105 4.79 14.84 11.06
C LEU A 105 3.60 15.32 10.22
N ASN A 106 3.70 16.47 9.57
CA ASN A 106 2.65 16.99 8.68
C ASN A 106 2.37 16.02 7.53
N TYR A 107 3.42 15.43 6.96
CA TYR A 107 3.28 14.39 5.94
C TYR A 107 2.53 13.16 6.48
N PHE A 108 2.98 12.63 7.62
CA PHE A 108 2.38 11.46 8.25
C PHE A 108 0.93 11.67 8.70
N ARG A 109 0.55 12.89 9.08
CA ARG A 109 -0.82 13.20 9.52
C ARG A 109 -1.82 13.26 8.36
N ARG A 110 -1.36 13.67 7.16
CA ARG A 110 -2.19 13.80 5.95
C ARG A 110 -2.62 12.46 5.32
N GLY A 111 -1.94 11.36 5.64
CA GLY A 111 -2.18 10.05 5.02
C GLY A 111 -3.65 9.60 5.06
N GLU A 112 -4.03 8.82 4.05
CA GLU A 112 -5.36 8.23 3.89
C GLU A 112 -5.75 7.35 5.09
N MET A 113 -7.05 7.08 5.25
CA MET A 113 -7.58 6.30 6.37
C MET A 113 -7.25 4.80 6.34
N PRO A 114 -7.22 4.11 5.18
CA PRO A 114 -6.81 2.71 5.12
C PRO A 114 -5.36 2.55 5.61
N ASP A 115 -5.15 1.53 6.46
CA ASP A 115 -3.88 1.20 7.11
C ASP A 115 -3.28 2.33 7.99
N LYS A 116 -4.08 3.33 8.36
CA LYS A 116 -3.63 4.39 9.25
C LYS A 116 -3.45 3.86 10.67
N TYR A 117 -2.25 4.03 11.23
CA TYR A 117 -2.00 3.66 12.62
C TYR A 117 -2.76 4.54 13.61
N ALA A 118 -3.37 3.89 14.59
CA ALA A 118 -4.09 4.45 15.72
C ALA A 118 -3.61 3.78 17.02
N ILE A 119 -3.83 4.46 18.15
CA ILE A 119 -3.49 3.96 19.48
C ILE A 119 -4.79 3.64 20.19
N LEU A 120 -4.98 2.37 20.58
CA LEU A 120 -6.03 1.98 21.51
C LEU A 120 -5.51 2.20 22.93
N GLN A 121 -6.28 2.94 23.72
CA GLN A 121 -6.09 3.05 25.16
C GLN A 121 -7.11 2.12 25.83
N ASP A 122 -6.62 1.22 26.69
CA ASP A 122 -7.43 0.22 27.37
C ASP A 122 -7.11 0.17 28.88
N GLY A 123 -8.03 -0.37 29.67
CA GLY A 123 -7.91 -0.52 31.12
C GLY A 123 -8.43 0.66 31.96
N PRO A 124 -8.46 0.52 33.30
CA PRO A 124 -8.86 1.57 34.21
C PRO A 124 -7.82 2.71 34.25
N PRO A 125 -8.18 3.94 34.67
CA PRO A 125 -7.27 5.09 34.68
C PRO A 125 -5.94 4.90 35.38
N GLU A 126 -5.91 4.04 36.40
CA GLU A 126 -4.72 3.74 37.19
C GLU A 126 -3.78 2.71 36.54
N ALA A 127 -4.26 1.99 35.52
CA ALA A 127 -3.53 0.93 34.83
C ALA A 127 -3.76 0.99 33.30
N TRP A 128 -3.76 2.21 32.74
CA TRP A 128 -3.91 2.39 31.30
C TRP A 128 -2.79 1.72 30.53
N THR A 129 -3.18 0.94 29.55
CA THR A 129 -2.29 0.31 28.58
C THR A 129 -2.57 0.83 27.19
N TYR A 130 -1.54 0.91 26.36
CA TYR A 130 -1.64 1.43 25.00
C TYR A 130 -1.18 0.38 23.99
N THR A 131 -1.99 0.13 22.96
CA THR A 131 -1.68 -0.82 21.88
C THR A 131 -1.82 -0.14 20.54
N VAL A 132 -0.92 -0.44 19.60
CA VAL A 132 -0.95 0.13 18.26
C VAL A 132 -1.79 -0.76 17.32
N MET A 133 -2.74 -0.13 16.65
CA MET A 133 -3.65 -0.75 15.69
C MET A 133 -3.57 -0.04 14.34
N ALA A 134 -3.94 -0.73 13.25
CA ALA A 134 -4.13 -0.12 11.94
C ALA A 134 -5.60 -0.14 11.58
N LEU A 135 -6.10 1.02 11.16
CA LEU A 135 -7.50 1.18 10.73
C LEU A 135 -7.70 0.49 9.38
N SER A 136 -8.83 -0.19 9.24
CA SER A 136 -9.21 -0.85 7.97
C SER A 136 -9.52 0.16 6.85
N GLY A 137 -9.95 1.38 7.21
CA GLY A 137 -10.45 2.39 6.27
C GLY A 137 -11.84 2.08 5.70
N GLU A 138 -12.42 0.93 6.04
CA GLU A 138 -13.74 0.52 5.59
C GLU A 138 -14.76 0.59 6.75
N PRO A 139 -15.92 1.25 6.56
CA PRO A 139 -16.96 1.30 7.58
C PRO A 139 -17.40 -0.10 8.04
N GLY A 140 -17.49 -0.29 9.36
CA GLY A 140 -17.94 -1.55 9.96
C GLY A 140 -16.88 -2.65 10.04
N LYS A 141 -15.67 -2.47 9.47
CA LYS A 141 -14.56 -3.41 9.65
C LYS A 141 -13.68 -3.00 10.84
N PRO A 142 -13.42 -3.91 11.80
CA PRO A 142 -12.61 -3.57 12.97
C PRO A 142 -11.16 -3.25 12.57
N PRO A 143 -10.44 -2.44 13.37
CA PRO A 143 -9.00 -2.26 13.22
C PRO A 143 -8.24 -3.58 13.37
N ARG A 144 -7.11 -3.70 12.68
CA ARG A 144 -6.18 -4.82 12.84
C ARG A 144 -5.11 -4.48 13.87
N VAL A 145 -4.75 -5.43 14.72
CA VAL A 145 -3.57 -5.31 15.58
C VAL A 145 -2.33 -5.36 14.70
N VAL A 146 -1.43 -4.39 14.88
CA VAL A 146 -0.18 -4.29 14.10
C VAL A 146 0.97 -4.97 14.83
N ASP A 147 0.98 -4.84 16.14
CA ASP A 147 1.99 -5.39 17.04
C ASP A 147 1.30 -5.85 18.34
N ASP A 148 1.82 -6.93 18.93
CA ASP A 148 1.36 -7.49 20.21
C ASP A 148 1.98 -6.75 21.40
N ARG A 149 2.80 -5.72 21.14
CA ARG A 149 3.41 -4.88 22.18
C ARG A 149 2.37 -4.02 22.88
N VAL A 150 2.50 -3.99 24.20
CA VAL A 150 1.72 -3.12 25.09
C VAL A 150 2.65 -2.08 25.68
N TYR A 151 2.32 -0.81 25.47
CA TYR A 151 3.04 0.33 25.99
C TYR A 151 2.39 0.81 27.29
N GLN A 152 3.22 1.25 28.24
CA GLN A 152 2.76 1.70 29.56
C GLN A 152 2.47 3.20 29.57
N THR A 153 3.09 3.95 28.67
CA THR A 153 2.87 5.38 28.53
C THR A 153 2.32 5.73 27.15
N ARG A 154 1.53 6.80 27.11
CA ARG A 154 0.98 7.32 25.87
C ARG A 154 2.08 7.80 24.92
N ASP A 155 3.15 8.38 25.46
CA ASP A 155 4.26 8.95 24.71
C ASP A 155 5.10 7.86 24.04
N GLU A 156 5.32 6.72 24.71
CA GLU A 156 5.91 5.53 24.10
C GLU A 156 5.09 5.03 22.91
N ALA A 157 3.76 4.94 23.06
CA ALA A 157 2.88 4.52 21.99
C ALA A 157 2.91 5.50 20.80
N TYR A 158 2.95 6.81 21.05
CA TYR A 158 3.13 7.81 19.99
C TYR A 158 4.45 7.65 19.25
N HIS A 159 5.55 7.46 19.98
CA HIS A 159 6.85 7.23 19.37
C HIS A 159 6.90 5.92 18.58
N ALA A 160 6.26 4.85 19.07
CA ALA A 160 6.13 3.60 18.33
C ALA A 160 5.38 3.78 17.00
N VAL A 161 4.25 4.50 17.01
CA VAL A 161 3.51 4.84 15.78
C VAL A 161 4.39 5.65 14.81
N PHE A 162 5.16 6.59 15.34
CA PHE A 162 6.09 7.38 14.53
C PHE A 162 7.15 6.50 13.86
N LEU A 163 7.77 5.57 14.59
CA LEU A 163 8.76 4.64 14.05
C LEU A 163 8.18 3.72 12.96
N LEU A 164 6.96 3.21 13.16
CA LEU A 164 6.27 2.40 12.14
C LEU A 164 6.10 3.20 10.84
N ARG A 165 5.69 4.46 10.94
CA ARG A 165 5.53 5.34 9.76
C ARG A 165 6.85 5.72 9.10
N VAL A 166 7.91 5.87 9.89
CA VAL A 166 9.27 6.05 9.36
C VAL A 166 9.69 4.81 8.58
N ASN A 167 9.45 3.61 9.11
CA ASN A 167 9.75 2.37 8.41
C ASN A 167 8.97 2.27 7.09
N ASP A 168 7.66 2.52 7.11
CA ASP A 168 6.82 2.52 5.91
C ASP A 168 7.29 3.56 4.87
N LEU A 169 7.74 4.73 5.31
CA LEU A 169 8.31 5.74 4.45
C LEU A 169 9.59 5.22 3.79
N LEU A 170 10.50 4.64 4.57
CA LEU A 170 11.79 4.12 4.08
C LEU A 170 11.63 2.95 3.10
N GLU A 171 10.64 2.07 3.33
CA GLU A 171 10.33 0.92 2.47
C GLU A 171 9.59 1.28 1.16
N SER A 172 9.02 2.49 1.06
CA SER A 172 8.30 2.99 -0.12
C SER A 172 9.17 3.45 -1.30
#